data_AF-E1YBE5-F1
#
_entry.id   AF-E1YBE5-F1
#
_cell.length_a   1.000
_cell.length_b   1.000
_cell.length_c   1.000
_cell.angle_alpha   90.00
_cell.angle_beta   90.00
_cell.angle_gamma   90.00
#
_symmetry.space_group_name_H-M   'P 1'
#
loop_
_entity.id
_entity.type
_entity.pdbx_description
1 polymer ?
#
loop_
_entity_poly.entity_id
_entity_poly.type
_entity_poly.pdbx_seq_one_letter_code
_entity_poly.pdbx_strand_id
1 'polypeptide(L)'
;MKKTFLTLTISVFLLLTLFMTLSFAEDRKGAFTITPNIGWYVFEGNQKLDDGITPGINLGYDLTKNWGIEGSFNYIDSDRKGYSDSSVSGYLYKMDGIYNITNFGKLVPYLAAGAGGITLNPADGDTGNNFLVNYGAGLKYFLTDNIALRGDVRHVIPLNESNNNLLCTVGLSFLFGGEKETPKIEPVSEVKEAPAVAEKVEEDVDTDGDGVYDSLDKCPDTPKGVKVDADGCPLDTDGDGVYDYLDKCPDTPKGVKVDADGCPLDTDGDGVYDYLDKCPDTPKGASVDSRGCWVLAGVYFDTEKWNIVSQYFPVLDNVVGIIKKNPDMKLEIQGHTDSRGTEKYNQKLSENRAKSVLEYLAGKGVVRSKLTAKGYGYSVPAAPNDTEEGMAKNRRVELKPIY
;
A
#
# COMPACT_ATOMS: atom_id res chain seq x y z
N MET A 1 28.32 25.95 -23.26
CA MET A 1 27.10 25.46 -23.93
C MET A 1 26.65 24.19 -23.21
N LYS A 2 25.75 24.33 -22.24
CA LYS A 2 25.17 23.25 -21.43
C LYS A 2 23.92 22.75 -22.15
N LYS A 3 23.93 21.54 -22.70
CA LYS A 3 22.75 20.90 -23.28
C LYS A 3 22.06 20.05 -22.22
N THR A 4 20.88 20.54 -21.80
CA THR A 4 19.66 19.77 -21.49
C THR A 4 19.85 18.43 -20.75
N PHE A 5 19.86 18.50 -19.42
CA PHE A 5 19.37 17.42 -18.56
C PHE A 5 17.86 17.34 -18.75
N LEU A 6 17.40 16.30 -19.44
CA LEU A 6 15.99 15.92 -19.51
C LEU A 6 15.62 15.39 -18.12
N THR A 7 14.90 16.22 -17.37
CA THR A 7 14.17 15.86 -16.15
C THR A 7 13.25 14.67 -16.45
N LEU A 8 13.64 13.48 -16.00
CA LEU A 8 12.73 12.34 -15.89
C LEU A 8 11.91 12.55 -14.60
N THR A 9 10.85 13.36 -14.72
CA THR A 9 9.77 13.41 -13.75
C THR A 9 9.14 12.02 -13.65
N ILE A 10 9.33 11.36 -12.51
CA ILE A 10 8.56 10.17 -12.11
C ILE A 10 7.15 10.66 -11.79
N SER A 11 6.35 10.78 -12.84
CA SER A 11 4.91 11.01 -12.79
C SER A 11 4.22 9.72 -13.21
N VAL A 12 4.23 8.72 -12.32
CA VAL A 12 3.31 7.58 -12.39
C VAL A 12 2.26 7.81 -11.31
N PHE A 13 1.24 8.61 -11.66
CA PHE A 13 0.00 8.64 -10.91
C PHE A 13 -1.16 8.74 -11.90
N LEU A 14 -1.79 7.60 -12.21
CA LEU A 14 -3.22 7.55 -12.42
C LEU A 14 -3.75 6.11 -12.34
N LEU A 15 -4.66 5.91 -11.38
CA LEU A 15 -5.79 4.98 -11.40
C LEU A 15 -5.51 3.48 -11.65
N LEU A 16 -5.48 2.71 -10.56
CA LEU A 16 -6.14 1.40 -10.51
C LEU A 16 -6.84 1.22 -9.16
N THR A 17 -7.89 2.02 -8.94
CA THR A 17 -8.96 1.61 -8.03
C THR A 17 -9.72 0.48 -8.71
N LEU A 18 -9.34 -0.75 -8.42
CA LEU A 18 -10.18 -1.92 -8.62
C LEU A 18 -10.31 -2.59 -7.26
N PHE A 19 -11.53 -2.60 -6.71
CA PHE A 19 -11.90 -3.62 -5.74
C PHE A 19 -11.50 -4.97 -6.33
N MET A 20 -10.55 -5.64 -5.69
CA MET A 20 -10.20 -7.01 -5.99
C MET A 20 -10.16 -7.75 -4.68
N THR A 21 -10.98 -8.79 -4.63
CA THR A 21 -11.05 -9.82 -3.58
C THR A 21 -9.68 -10.09 -2.96
N LEU A 22 -9.64 -10.23 -1.63
CA LEU A 22 -8.52 -10.79 -0.88
C LEU A 22 -8.27 -12.24 -1.33
N SER A 23 -7.58 -12.38 -2.46
CA SER A 23 -6.81 -13.57 -2.78
C SER A 23 -5.39 -13.21 -2.39
N PHE A 24 -4.85 -13.86 -1.35
CA PHE A 24 -3.45 -13.74 -0.97
C PHE A 24 -2.61 -14.41 -2.06
N ALA A 25 -2.33 -13.66 -3.12
CA ALA A 25 -1.43 -14.08 -4.18
C ALA A 25 0.00 -13.81 -3.69
N GLU A 26 0.73 -14.88 -3.40
CA GLU A 26 2.09 -14.84 -2.84
C GLU A 26 3.01 -15.89 -3.49
N ASP A 27 4.32 -15.72 -3.27
CA ASP A 27 5.32 -16.73 -3.64
C ASP A 27 5.08 -18.02 -2.86
N ARG A 28 5.14 -19.15 -3.56
CA ARG A 28 4.76 -20.46 -3.00
C ARG A 28 5.95 -21.36 -2.92
N LYS A 29 6.08 -22.07 -1.80
CA LYS A 29 7.08 -23.13 -1.68
C LYS A 29 6.95 -24.12 -2.85
N GLY A 30 8.04 -24.34 -3.56
CA GLY A 30 8.12 -25.24 -4.71
C GLY A 30 7.56 -24.67 -6.02
N ALA A 31 7.24 -23.37 -6.07
CA ALA A 31 6.85 -22.74 -7.34
C ALA A 31 8.08 -22.55 -8.24
N PHE A 32 7.88 -22.81 -9.52
CA PHE A 32 8.80 -22.41 -10.58
C PHE A 32 8.32 -21.11 -11.19
N THR A 33 9.23 -20.15 -11.40
CA THR A 33 8.88 -18.83 -11.94
C THR A 33 9.63 -18.57 -13.24
N ILE A 34 8.91 -18.06 -14.24
CA ILE A 34 9.48 -17.57 -15.49
C ILE A 34 9.18 -16.09 -15.59
N THR A 35 10.20 -15.26 -15.72
CA THR A 35 10.06 -13.80 -15.77
C THR A 35 10.77 -13.22 -16.99
N PRO A 36 10.09 -13.12 -18.15
CA PRO A 36 10.54 -12.27 -19.23
C PRO A 36 10.61 -10.82 -18.74
N ASN A 37 11.71 -10.15 -19.01
CA ASN A 37 11.96 -8.79 -18.55
C ASN A 37 12.67 -7.93 -19.59
N ILE A 38 12.54 -6.63 -19.41
CA ILE A 38 13.34 -5.62 -20.08
C ILE A 38 13.97 -4.74 -19.01
N GLY A 39 15.23 -4.38 -19.20
CA GLY A 39 15.94 -3.53 -18.26
C GLY A 39 16.80 -2.48 -18.92
N TRP A 40 17.46 -1.72 -18.05
CA TRP A 40 18.50 -0.76 -18.38
C TRP A 40 19.76 -1.11 -17.59
N TYR A 41 20.87 -1.28 -18.31
CA TYR A 41 22.18 -1.48 -17.73
C TYR A 41 22.95 -0.16 -17.79
N VAL A 42 23.15 0.45 -16.63
CA VAL A 42 23.83 1.73 -16.46
C VAL A 42 25.28 1.45 -16.11
N PHE A 43 26.17 1.79 -17.04
CA PHE A 43 27.61 1.67 -16.85
C PHE A 43 28.15 2.82 -16.00
N GLU A 44 29.18 2.55 -15.19
CA GLU A 44 29.86 3.61 -14.46
C GLU A 44 30.51 4.60 -15.45
N GLY A 45 30.45 5.90 -15.16
CA GLY A 45 30.78 6.97 -16.11
C GLY A 45 32.22 6.97 -16.66
N ASN A 46 33.12 6.23 -16.04
CA ASN A 46 34.51 6.02 -16.48
C ASN A 46 34.64 4.93 -17.58
N GLN A 47 33.62 4.10 -17.81
CA GLN A 47 33.66 2.99 -18.78
C GLN A 47 33.43 3.41 -20.23
N LYS A 48 33.11 4.69 -20.50
CA LYS A 48 32.89 5.25 -21.84
C LYS A 48 31.86 4.46 -22.68
N LEU A 49 30.84 3.91 -22.04
CA LEU A 49 29.69 3.25 -22.68
C LEU A 49 28.41 4.06 -22.43
N ASP A 50 27.50 4.03 -23.40
CA ASP A 50 26.12 4.52 -23.25
C ASP A 50 25.28 3.50 -22.47
N ASP A 51 24.26 3.99 -21.76
CA ASP A 51 23.36 3.12 -21.01
C ASP A 51 22.61 2.20 -21.98
N GLY A 52 22.63 0.90 -21.73
CA GLY A 52 22.12 -0.11 -22.65
C GLY A 52 20.74 -0.62 -22.29
N ILE A 53 19.87 -0.85 -23.27
CA ILE A 53 18.65 -1.62 -23.06
C ILE A 53 19.03 -3.08 -22.95
N THR A 54 18.43 -3.79 -22.00
CA THR A 54 18.79 -5.18 -21.72
C THR A 54 17.57 -6.09 -21.58
N PRO A 55 17.06 -6.67 -22.69
CA PRO A 55 16.03 -7.70 -22.62
C PRO A 55 16.59 -8.97 -21.99
N GLY A 56 15.76 -9.70 -21.25
CA GLY A 56 16.18 -10.94 -20.64
C GLY A 56 15.05 -11.80 -20.08
N ILE A 57 15.47 -12.85 -19.39
CA ILE A 57 14.61 -13.83 -18.76
C ILE A 57 15.21 -14.27 -17.44
N ASN A 58 14.37 -14.38 -16.42
CA ASN A 58 14.76 -14.95 -15.14
C ASN A 58 13.96 -16.24 -14.91
N LEU A 59 14.65 -17.27 -14.46
CA LEU A 59 14.09 -18.57 -14.08
C LEU A 59 14.33 -18.77 -12.59
N GLY A 60 13.25 -18.73 -11.81
CA GLY A 60 13.30 -18.86 -10.37
C GLY A 60 12.71 -20.18 -9.88
N TYR A 61 13.17 -20.60 -8.71
CA TYR A 61 12.56 -21.68 -7.95
C TYR A 61 12.49 -21.29 -6.48
N ASP A 62 11.27 -21.25 -5.94
CA ASP A 62 11.01 -20.88 -4.56
C ASP A 62 11.24 -22.10 -3.65
N LEU A 63 12.32 -22.08 -2.87
CA LEU A 63 12.68 -23.16 -1.95
C LEU A 63 11.75 -23.19 -0.73
N THR A 64 11.37 -22.00 -0.26
CA THR A 64 10.42 -21.73 0.82
C THR A 64 9.61 -20.49 0.47
N LYS A 65 8.67 -20.05 1.33
CA LYS A 65 7.93 -18.80 1.10
C LYS A 65 8.83 -17.55 1.10
N ASN A 66 9.89 -17.56 1.90
CA ASN A 66 10.81 -16.44 2.01
C ASN A 66 12.06 -16.61 1.17
N TRP A 67 12.47 -17.83 0.82
CA TRP A 67 13.72 -18.09 0.10
C TRP A 67 13.49 -18.70 -1.27
N GLY A 68 14.06 -18.09 -2.29
CA GLY A 68 14.14 -18.61 -3.64
C GLY A 68 15.55 -18.57 -4.20
N ILE A 69 15.78 -19.29 -5.27
CA ILE A 69 16.98 -19.17 -6.09
C ILE A 69 16.56 -18.78 -7.52
N GLU A 70 17.32 -17.90 -8.14
CA GLU A 70 16.99 -17.36 -9.46
C GLU A 70 18.21 -17.32 -10.37
N GLY A 71 18.09 -17.94 -11.55
CA GLY A 71 19.00 -17.73 -12.65
C GLY A 71 18.49 -16.64 -13.59
N SER A 72 19.30 -15.64 -13.91
CA SER A 72 18.96 -14.59 -14.87
C SER A 72 19.88 -14.65 -16.09
N PHE A 73 19.32 -14.42 -17.28
CA PHE A 73 20.06 -14.18 -18.50
C PHE A 73 19.54 -12.93 -19.19
N ASN A 74 20.44 -11.99 -19.47
CA ASN A 74 20.13 -10.72 -20.12
C ASN A 74 21.09 -10.49 -21.29
N TYR A 75 20.56 -10.04 -22.43
CA TYR A 75 21.36 -9.52 -23.53
C TYR A 75 21.56 -8.02 -23.32
N ILE A 76 22.77 -7.50 -23.53
CA ILE A 76 23.09 -6.08 -23.40
C ILE A 76 23.36 -5.54 -24.79
N ASP A 77 22.68 -4.45 -25.14
CA ASP A 77 22.91 -3.68 -26.36
C ASP A 77 23.28 -2.25 -25.96
N SER A 78 24.47 -1.79 -26.32
CA SER A 78 25.04 -0.51 -25.91
C SER A 78 26.00 0.05 -26.97
N ASP A 79 26.24 1.37 -26.94
CA ASP A 79 27.16 2.06 -27.84
C ASP A 79 28.35 2.66 -27.09
N ARG A 80 29.50 2.81 -27.75
CA ARG A 80 30.68 3.49 -27.19
C ARG A 80 30.55 5.01 -27.22
N LYS A 81 30.69 5.66 -26.06
CA LYS A 81 30.74 7.12 -25.93
C LYS A 81 32.02 7.68 -26.57
N GLY A 82 31.85 8.48 -27.62
CA GLY A 82 32.92 9.29 -28.23
C GLY A 82 33.63 8.68 -29.44
N TYR A 83 33.12 7.57 -30.00
CA TYR A 83 33.59 6.96 -31.24
C TYR A 83 32.40 6.80 -32.22
N SER A 84 32.63 7.02 -33.52
CA SER A 84 31.59 6.78 -34.55
C SER A 84 31.49 5.28 -34.87
N ASP A 85 30.29 4.71 -34.84
CA ASP A 85 29.95 3.34 -35.25
C ASP A 85 30.71 2.21 -34.53
N SER A 86 30.67 2.17 -33.19
CA SER A 86 31.17 0.99 -32.46
C SER A 86 30.17 0.52 -31.40
N SER A 87 29.28 -0.37 -31.83
CA SER A 87 28.33 -1.06 -30.95
C SER A 87 29.05 -2.09 -30.07
N VAL A 88 28.51 -2.31 -28.89
CA VAL A 88 28.97 -3.28 -27.91
C VAL A 88 27.78 -4.13 -27.51
N SER A 89 27.85 -5.40 -27.90
CA SER A 89 26.86 -6.40 -27.49
C SER A 89 27.41 -7.20 -26.30
N GLY A 90 26.53 -7.71 -25.45
CA GLY A 90 26.98 -8.49 -24.31
C GLY A 90 25.93 -9.43 -23.76
N TYR A 91 26.38 -10.31 -22.87
CA TYR A 91 25.54 -11.22 -22.12
C TYR A 91 25.85 -11.09 -20.64
N LEU A 92 24.80 -10.95 -19.84
CA LEU A 92 24.86 -10.99 -18.39
C LEU A 92 24.11 -12.23 -17.92
N TYR A 93 24.80 -13.08 -17.16
CA TYR A 93 24.20 -14.26 -16.55
C TYR A 93 24.51 -14.27 -15.05
N LYS A 94 23.49 -14.48 -14.22
CA LYS A 94 23.63 -14.43 -12.75
C LYS A 94 22.84 -15.54 -12.10
N MET A 95 23.28 -15.95 -10.91
CA MET A 95 22.53 -16.79 -10.00
C MET A 95 22.40 -16.05 -8.67
N ASP A 96 21.16 -15.81 -8.25
CA ASP A 96 20.81 -15.01 -7.08
C ASP A 96 20.06 -15.86 -6.05
N GLY A 97 20.41 -15.69 -4.78
CA GLY A 97 19.52 -16.02 -3.68
C GLY A 97 18.54 -14.87 -3.48
N ILE A 98 17.25 -15.19 -3.44
CA ILE A 98 16.16 -14.24 -3.26
C ILE A 98 15.56 -14.44 -1.87
N TYR A 99 15.46 -13.35 -1.11
CA TYR A 99 14.77 -13.32 0.17
C TYR A 99 13.51 -12.45 0.08
N ASN A 100 12.34 -13.07 -0.06
CA ASN A 100 11.03 -12.42 0.03
C ASN A 100 10.76 -12.08 1.51
N ILE A 101 10.59 -10.80 1.83
CA ILE A 101 10.56 -10.32 3.21
C ILE A 101 9.22 -10.67 3.87
N THR A 102 8.15 -10.01 3.45
CA THR A 102 6.79 -10.16 3.99
C THR A 102 5.81 -9.63 2.97
N ASN A 103 4.63 -10.23 2.91
CA ASN A 103 3.60 -9.87 1.96
C ASN A 103 2.70 -8.79 2.56
N PHE A 104 2.50 -7.71 1.81
CA PHE A 104 1.57 -6.63 2.15
C PHE A 104 0.38 -6.71 1.17
N GLY A 105 -0.52 -7.66 1.42
CA GLY A 105 -1.56 -8.03 0.46
C GLY A 105 -0.97 -8.61 -0.82
N LYS A 106 -1.11 -7.91 -1.94
CA LYS A 106 -0.58 -8.33 -3.27
C LYS A 106 0.86 -7.89 -3.53
N LEU A 107 1.46 -7.10 -2.63
CA LEU A 107 2.81 -6.55 -2.79
C LEU A 107 3.82 -7.37 -1.99
N VAL A 108 4.87 -7.86 -2.64
CA VAL A 108 5.96 -8.64 -2.02
C VAL A 108 7.30 -7.96 -2.28
N PRO A 109 7.85 -7.26 -1.28
CA PRO A 109 9.23 -6.78 -1.32
C PRO A 109 10.21 -7.92 -1.10
N TYR A 110 11.32 -7.87 -1.82
CA TYR A 110 12.36 -8.88 -1.70
C TYR A 110 13.76 -8.27 -1.84
N LEU A 111 14.73 -8.96 -1.24
CA LEU A 111 16.15 -8.71 -1.39
C LEU A 111 16.76 -9.80 -2.27
N ALA A 112 17.80 -9.44 -3.02
CA ALA A 112 18.53 -10.38 -3.88
C ALA A 112 20.03 -10.18 -3.69
N ALA A 113 20.78 -11.27 -3.65
CA ALA A 113 22.23 -11.25 -3.70
C ALA A 113 22.76 -12.50 -4.37
N GLY A 114 23.83 -12.36 -5.14
CA GLY A 114 24.34 -13.47 -5.93
C GLY A 114 25.60 -13.14 -6.71
N ALA A 115 25.95 -14.06 -7.59
CA ALA A 115 27.15 -13.97 -8.40
C ALA A 115 26.87 -14.41 -9.84
N GLY A 116 27.74 -14.03 -10.75
CA GLY A 116 27.54 -14.29 -12.16
C GLY A 116 28.74 -13.95 -13.02
N GLY A 117 28.48 -13.81 -14.31
CA GLY A 117 29.45 -13.33 -15.26
C GLY A 117 28.82 -12.34 -16.24
N ILE A 118 29.66 -11.45 -16.73
CA ILE A 118 29.34 -10.55 -17.83
C ILE A 118 30.37 -10.74 -18.94
N THR A 119 29.86 -10.92 -20.15
CA THR A 119 30.63 -11.01 -21.38
C THR A 119 30.30 -9.81 -22.24
N LEU A 120 31.30 -9.01 -22.60
CA LEU A 120 31.14 -7.86 -23.50
C LEU A 120 31.94 -8.10 -24.78
N ASN A 121 31.27 -7.97 -25.92
CA ASN A 121 31.77 -8.19 -27.27
C ASN A 121 31.71 -6.86 -28.04
N PRO A 122 32.75 -6.01 -27.92
CA PRO A 122 32.86 -4.81 -28.75
C PRO A 122 33.12 -5.19 -30.21
N ALA A 123 32.53 -4.45 -31.16
CA ALA A 123 32.72 -4.69 -32.60
C ALA A 123 34.20 -4.60 -33.05
N ASP A 124 34.99 -3.74 -32.40
CA ASP A 124 36.38 -3.43 -32.75
C ASP A 124 37.39 -3.82 -31.64
N GLY A 125 37.20 -4.96 -30.97
CA GLY A 125 38.13 -5.38 -29.92
C GLY A 125 37.95 -6.81 -29.43
N ASP A 126 38.76 -7.17 -28.43
CA ASP A 126 38.69 -8.49 -27.81
C ASP A 126 37.47 -8.61 -26.88
N THR A 127 36.86 -9.80 -26.87
CA THR A 127 35.81 -10.16 -25.92
C THR A 127 36.34 -10.12 -24.48
N GLY A 128 35.69 -9.34 -23.63
CA GLY A 128 35.97 -9.29 -22.19
C GLY A 128 35.02 -10.18 -21.41
N ASN A 129 35.56 -11.02 -20.52
CA ASN A 129 34.79 -11.84 -19.59
C ASN A 129 35.15 -11.46 -18.15
N ASN A 130 34.15 -11.10 -17.36
CA ASN A 130 34.35 -10.73 -15.96
C ASN A 130 33.38 -11.51 -15.07
N PHE A 131 33.92 -12.12 -14.02
CA PHE A 131 33.11 -12.59 -12.91
C PHE A 131 32.58 -11.38 -12.14
N LEU A 132 31.37 -11.48 -11.60
CA LEU A 132 30.74 -10.40 -10.85
C LEU A 132 30.03 -10.93 -9.60
N VAL A 133 29.88 -10.04 -8.64
CA VAL A 133 28.91 -10.17 -7.56
C VAL A 133 27.84 -9.10 -7.72
N ASN A 134 26.65 -9.36 -7.22
CA ASN A 134 25.56 -8.40 -7.26
C ASN A 134 24.67 -8.51 -6.04
N TYR A 135 24.01 -7.41 -5.72
CA TYR A 135 22.96 -7.38 -4.71
C TYR A 135 21.95 -6.28 -5.04
N GLY A 136 20.76 -6.37 -4.47
CA GLY A 136 19.75 -5.34 -4.66
C GLY A 136 18.42 -5.70 -4.05
N ALA A 137 17.40 -4.95 -4.46
CA ALA A 137 16.05 -5.08 -3.96
C ALA A 137 15.05 -5.00 -5.11
N GLY A 138 13.87 -5.56 -4.89
CA GLY A 138 12.78 -5.49 -5.84
C GLY A 138 11.43 -5.63 -5.19
N LEU A 139 10.41 -5.45 -6.03
CA LEU A 139 9.01 -5.55 -5.67
C LEU A 139 8.32 -6.48 -6.67
N LYS A 140 7.46 -7.37 -6.18
CA LYS A 140 6.47 -8.10 -6.97
C LYS A 140 5.08 -7.58 -6.59
N TYR A 141 4.25 -7.26 -7.56
CA TYR A 141 2.85 -6.92 -7.38
C TYR A 141 2.00 -7.97 -8.11
N PHE A 142 1.33 -8.84 -7.35
CA PHE A 142 0.53 -9.93 -7.90
C PHE A 142 -0.75 -9.40 -8.53
N LEU A 143 -0.85 -9.53 -9.86
CA LEU A 143 -2.04 -9.19 -10.62
C LEU A 143 -3.10 -10.29 -10.46
N THR A 144 -2.63 -11.54 -10.41
CA THR A 144 -3.42 -12.75 -10.11
C THR A 144 -2.58 -13.67 -9.23
N ASP A 145 -3.17 -14.77 -8.75
CA ASP A 145 -2.48 -15.84 -8.04
C ASP A 145 -1.23 -16.37 -8.75
N ASN A 146 -1.13 -16.28 -10.08
CA ASN A 146 -0.04 -16.90 -10.84
C ASN A 146 0.72 -15.90 -11.71
N ILE A 147 0.37 -14.61 -11.66
CA ILE A 147 1.00 -13.56 -12.47
C ILE A 147 1.31 -12.36 -11.60
N ALA A 148 2.58 -11.95 -11.56
CA ALA A 148 3.03 -10.76 -10.86
C ALA A 148 3.76 -9.80 -11.78
N LEU A 149 3.47 -8.50 -11.66
CA LEU A 149 4.35 -7.46 -12.18
C LEU A 149 5.56 -7.37 -11.27
N ARG A 150 6.77 -7.40 -11.83
CA ARG A 150 8.02 -7.33 -11.08
C ARG A 150 8.85 -6.15 -11.54
N GLY A 151 9.39 -5.40 -10.59
CA GLY A 151 10.40 -4.37 -10.84
C GLY A 151 11.53 -4.48 -9.84
N ASP A 152 12.78 -4.36 -10.29
CA ASP A 152 13.92 -4.48 -9.40
C ASP A 152 15.18 -3.75 -9.84
N VAL A 153 16.01 -3.42 -8.85
CA VAL A 153 17.28 -2.73 -9.01
C VAL A 153 18.40 -3.61 -8.44
N ARG A 154 19.49 -3.75 -9.17
CA ARG A 154 20.69 -4.51 -8.80
C ARG A 154 21.93 -3.64 -8.94
N HIS A 155 22.75 -3.62 -7.91
CA HIS A 155 24.13 -3.14 -8.00
C HIS A 155 25.01 -4.30 -8.45
N VAL A 156 25.74 -4.13 -9.55
CA VAL A 156 26.54 -5.16 -10.23
C VAL A 156 28.00 -4.75 -10.19
N ILE A 157 28.83 -5.59 -9.57
CA ILE A 157 30.25 -5.32 -9.31
C ILE A 157 31.09 -6.41 -9.98
N PRO A 158 31.62 -6.16 -11.19
CA PRO A 158 32.67 -7.01 -11.78
C PRO A 158 33.89 -7.06 -10.85
N LEU A 159 34.48 -8.24 -10.65
CA LEU A 159 35.58 -8.41 -9.69
C LEU A 159 36.95 -8.04 -10.26
N ASN A 160 37.13 -8.11 -11.58
CA ASN A 160 38.41 -7.85 -12.25
C ASN A 160 38.57 -6.40 -12.69
N GLU A 161 37.48 -5.64 -12.65
CA GLU A 161 37.44 -4.22 -13.01
C GLU A 161 36.72 -3.51 -11.88
N SER A 162 37.35 -2.53 -11.23
CA SER A 162 36.78 -1.80 -10.08
C SER A 162 35.62 -0.87 -10.49
N ASN A 163 34.57 -1.44 -11.10
CA ASN A 163 33.43 -0.77 -11.68
C ASN A 163 32.16 -1.09 -10.87
N ASN A 164 31.27 -0.11 -10.78
CA ASN A 164 30.02 -0.15 -10.03
C ASN A 164 28.87 0.15 -10.99
N ASN A 165 28.23 -0.92 -11.48
CA ASN A 165 27.17 -0.81 -12.48
C ASN A 165 25.81 -0.99 -11.85
N LEU A 166 24.78 -0.46 -12.50
CA LEU A 166 23.41 -0.52 -11.99
C LEU A 166 22.51 -1.13 -13.04
N LEU A 167 21.76 -2.17 -12.66
CA LEU A 167 20.79 -2.83 -13.51
C LEU A 167 19.40 -2.57 -12.94
N CYS A 168 18.52 -1.96 -13.73
CA CYS A 168 17.11 -1.79 -13.41
C CYS A 168 16.29 -2.68 -14.36
N THR A 169 15.41 -3.54 -13.85
CA THR A 169 14.56 -4.38 -14.68
C THR A 169 13.08 -4.23 -14.33
N VAL A 170 12.23 -4.43 -15.34
CA VAL A 170 10.79 -4.60 -15.19
C VAL A 170 10.34 -5.81 -16.02
N GLY A 171 9.48 -6.65 -15.47
CA GLY A 171 9.04 -7.88 -16.12
C GLY A 171 7.71 -8.40 -15.58
N LEU A 172 7.16 -9.39 -16.28
CA LEU A 172 5.99 -10.13 -15.84
C LEU A 172 6.45 -11.51 -15.38
N SER A 173 6.22 -11.83 -14.11
CA SER A 173 6.56 -13.11 -13.52
C SER A 173 5.35 -14.05 -13.60
N PHE A 174 5.56 -15.21 -14.20
CA PHE A 174 4.57 -16.28 -14.29
C PHE A 174 4.98 -17.40 -13.35
N LEU A 175 4.10 -17.72 -12.39
CA LEU A 175 4.34 -18.75 -11.38
C LEU A 175 3.62 -20.05 -11.75
N PHE A 176 4.35 -21.16 -11.70
CA PHE A 176 3.90 -22.49 -12.05
C PHE A 176 4.09 -23.45 -10.88
N GLY A 177 3.03 -24.19 -10.53
CA GLY A 177 3.07 -25.13 -9.41
C GLY A 177 3.25 -24.44 -8.06
N GLY A 178 3.94 -25.12 -7.15
CA GLY A 178 4.09 -24.72 -5.76
C GLY A 178 2.87 -25.05 -4.90
N GLU A 179 3.13 -25.32 -3.63
CA GLU A 179 2.10 -25.52 -2.63
C GLU A 179 1.50 -24.15 -2.29
N LYS A 180 0.24 -23.92 -2.67
CA LYS A 180 -0.55 -22.85 -2.03
C LYS A 180 -0.63 -23.20 -0.55
N GLU A 181 -0.20 -22.31 0.33
CA GLU A 181 -0.49 -22.47 1.75
C GLU A 181 -2.01 -22.38 1.93
N THR A 182 -2.68 -23.54 1.91
CA THR A 182 -3.82 -23.74 2.80
C THR A 182 -3.23 -23.79 4.22
N PRO A 183 -3.78 -23.07 5.20
CA PRO A 183 -3.26 -23.11 6.57
C PRO A 183 -3.22 -24.57 7.03
N LYS A 184 -2.01 -25.12 7.12
CA LYS A 184 -1.77 -26.50 7.56
C LYS A 184 -1.37 -26.46 9.03
N ILE A 185 -2.28 -27.00 9.83
CA ILE A 185 -2.06 -27.58 11.15
C ILE A 185 -0.79 -28.44 11.10
N GLU A 186 0.11 -28.24 12.05
CA GLU A 186 1.29 -29.09 12.20
C GLU A 186 0.84 -30.51 12.62
N PRO A 187 1.18 -31.57 11.86
CA PRO A 187 1.07 -32.93 12.36
C PRO A 187 2.24 -33.19 13.31
N VAL A 188 1.93 -33.50 14.57
CA VAL A 188 2.91 -33.97 15.56
C VAL A 188 3.66 -35.18 14.99
N SER A 189 4.99 -35.13 15.10
CA SER A 189 5.93 -36.14 14.60
C SER A 189 5.60 -37.55 15.08
N GLU A 190 5.69 -38.49 14.13
CA GLU A 190 5.62 -39.93 14.33
C GLU A 190 6.68 -40.43 15.34
N VAL A 191 6.22 -41.01 16.46
CA VAL A 191 7.04 -41.83 17.36
C VAL A 191 6.49 -43.25 17.35
N LYS A 192 7.28 -44.20 16.83
CA LYS A 192 7.15 -45.66 17.05
C LYS A 192 8.55 -46.21 17.31
N GLU A 193 8.83 -47.11 18.25
CA GLU A 193 8.03 -47.96 19.15
C GLU A 193 8.99 -48.55 20.22
N ALA A 194 8.57 -48.71 21.48
CA ALA A 194 8.86 -49.84 22.40
C ALA A 194 8.57 -49.48 23.88
N PRO A 195 8.25 -50.44 24.76
CA PRO A 195 7.17 -51.44 24.69
C PRO A 195 6.12 -51.22 25.80
N ALA A 196 5.00 -51.91 25.63
CA ALA A 196 3.84 -51.91 26.51
C ALA A 196 4.16 -52.09 28.00
N VAL A 197 3.61 -51.20 28.83
CA VAL A 197 3.19 -51.53 30.19
C VAL A 197 1.76 -51.02 30.35
N ALA A 198 0.85 -51.97 30.54
CA ALA A 198 -0.55 -51.71 30.80
C ALA A 198 -0.71 -51.18 32.23
N GLU A 199 -1.19 -49.95 32.37
CA GLU A 199 -1.80 -49.47 33.60
C GLU A 199 -2.98 -48.57 33.22
N LYS A 200 -4.13 -48.80 33.87
CA LYS A 200 -5.43 -48.19 33.56
C LYS A 200 -5.34 -46.67 33.59
N VAL A 201 -5.62 -46.02 32.45
CA VAL A 201 -5.83 -44.57 32.33
C VAL A 201 -7.34 -44.37 32.14
N GLU A 202 -7.94 -43.52 32.96
CA GLU A 202 -9.29 -43.00 32.72
C GLU A 202 -9.27 -42.35 31.34
N GLU A 203 -10.15 -42.74 30.42
CA GLU A 203 -10.21 -42.14 29.09
C GLU A 203 -10.42 -40.64 29.25
N ASP A 204 -9.40 -39.85 28.90
CA ASP A 204 -9.46 -38.40 28.81
C ASP A 204 -10.40 -38.10 27.63
N VAL A 205 -11.59 -37.61 27.94
CA VAL A 205 -12.64 -37.34 26.96
C VAL A 205 -12.41 -35.93 26.41
N ASP A 206 -12.63 -35.78 25.11
CA ASP A 206 -12.71 -34.50 24.41
C ASP A 206 -14.17 -34.38 23.94
N THR A 207 -14.97 -33.62 24.69
CA THR A 207 -16.43 -33.59 24.55
C THR A 207 -16.88 -32.79 23.33
N ASP A 208 -16.24 -31.65 23.04
CA ASP A 208 -16.62 -30.78 21.92
C ASP A 208 -15.84 -31.08 20.62
N GLY A 209 -14.76 -31.87 20.73
CA GLY A 209 -13.98 -32.38 19.61
C GLY A 209 -13.10 -31.32 18.96
N ASP A 210 -12.67 -30.32 19.72
CA ASP A 210 -11.79 -29.24 19.26
C ASP A 210 -10.29 -29.62 19.25
N GLY A 211 -9.95 -30.77 19.87
CA GLY A 211 -8.60 -31.30 19.95
C GLY A 211 -7.89 -31.08 21.29
N VAL A 212 -8.56 -30.48 22.28
CA VAL A 212 -8.10 -30.32 23.66
C VAL A 212 -9.00 -31.13 24.58
N TYR A 213 -8.42 -31.99 25.43
CA TYR A 213 -9.22 -32.82 26.33
C TYR A 213 -9.91 -31.98 27.42
N ASP A 214 -11.09 -32.43 27.88
CA ASP A 214 -11.93 -31.76 28.89
C ASP A 214 -11.16 -31.38 30.17
N SER A 215 -10.09 -32.11 30.49
CA SER A 215 -9.25 -31.86 31.67
C SER A 215 -8.31 -30.65 31.55
N LEU A 216 -8.02 -30.22 30.31
CA LEU A 216 -7.17 -29.07 29.97
C LEU A 216 -7.95 -27.94 29.30
N ASP A 217 -9.14 -28.25 28.78
CA ASP A 217 -9.98 -27.32 28.05
C ASP A 217 -10.68 -26.30 28.98
N LYS A 218 -10.46 -25.03 28.69
CA LYS A 218 -11.08 -23.88 29.39
C LYS A 218 -12.34 -23.39 28.68
N CYS A 219 -12.63 -23.88 27.49
CA CYS A 219 -13.70 -23.48 26.58
C CYS A 219 -14.50 -24.70 26.05
N PRO A 220 -15.26 -25.40 26.94
CA PRO A 220 -15.85 -26.74 26.71
C PRO A 220 -17.01 -26.84 25.70
N ASP A 221 -17.22 -25.81 24.88
CA ASP A 221 -18.30 -25.72 23.89
C ASP A 221 -17.79 -25.12 22.57
N THR A 222 -16.50 -25.29 22.26
CA THR A 222 -15.90 -24.77 21.04
C THR A 222 -16.47 -25.50 19.81
N PRO A 223 -16.98 -24.77 18.79
CA PRO A 223 -17.50 -25.43 17.60
C PRO A 223 -16.43 -26.25 16.88
N LYS A 224 -16.72 -27.53 16.62
CA LYS A 224 -15.81 -28.44 15.92
C LYS A 224 -15.25 -27.83 14.62
N GLY A 225 -13.93 -27.84 14.50
CA GLY A 225 -13.19 -27.31 13.35
C GLY A 225 -12.81 -25.83 13.45
N VAL A 226 -13.25 -25.13 14.50
CA VAL A 226 -12.67 -23.84 14.90
C VAL A 226 -11.26 -24.07 15.41
N LYS A 227 -10.34 -23.16 15.10
CA LYS A 227 -8.96 -23.23 15.61
C LYS A 227 -8.95 -22.75 17.05
N VAL A 228 -8.26 -23.51 17.90
CA VAL A 228 -8.11 -23.22 19.32
C VAL A 228 -6.65 -23.08 19.72
N ASP A 229 -6.41 -22.41 20.84
CA ASP A 229 -5.11 -22.36 21.51
C ASP A 229 -4.86 -23.61 22.38
N ALA A 230 -3.80 -23.58 23.18
CA ALA A 230 -3.43 -24.70 24.06
C ALA A 230 -4.42 -24.92 25.23
N ASP A 231 -5.34 -23.99 25.44
CA ASP A 231 -6.36 -24.03 26.48
C ASP A 231 -7.75 -24.41 25.91
N GLY A 232 -7.85 -24.83 24.65
CA GLY A 232 -9.14 -25.17 24.00
C GLY A 232 -9.99 -23.95 23.62
N CYS A 233 -9.46 -22.74 23.77
CA CYS A 233 -10.23 -21.54 23.46
C CYS A 233 -10.02 -21.07 22.02
N PRO A 234 -11.09 -20.61 21.32
CA PRO A 234 -10.96 -20.09 19.98
C PRO A 234 -9.97 -18.94 19.88
N LEU A 235 -9.24 -18.88 18.77
CA LEU A 235 -8.27 -17.83 18.52
C LEU A 235 -8.94 -16.45 18.31
N ASP A 236 -8.30 -15.41 18.85
CA ASP A 236 -8.59 -13.99 18.67
C ASP A 236 -7.24 -13.32 18.32
N THR A 237 -6.97 -13.20 17.02
CA THR A 237 -5.65 -12.87 16.48
C THR A 237 -5.28 -11.41 16.70
N ASP A 238 -6.23 -10.48 16.55
CA ASP A 238 -6.00 -9.04 16.74
C ASP A 238 -6.29 -8.58 18.18
N GLY A 239 -6.93 -9.43 18.99
CA GLY A 239 -7.18 -9.20 20.40
C GLY A 239 -8.27 -8.17 20.65
N ASP A 240 -9.23 -8.04 19.73
CA ASP A 240 -10.34 -7.10 19.82
C ASP A 240 -11.52 -7.63 20.67
N GLY A 241 -11.47 -8.91 21.05
CA GLY A 241 -12.47 -9.60 21.85
C GLY A 241 -13.51 -10.38 21.04
N VAL A 242 -13.38 -10.44 19.71
CA VAL A 242 -14.18 -11.26 18.81
C VAL A 242 -13.29 -12.32 18.19
N TYR A 243 -13.66 -13.59 18.36
CA TYR A 243 -12.87 -14.70 17.84
C TYR A 243 -12.79 -14.68 16.31
N ASP A 244 -11.66 -15.12 15.75
CA ASP A 244 -11.32 -15.10 14.32
C ASP A 244 -12.42 -15.70 13.41
N TYR A 245 -13.18 -16.69 13.92
CA TYR A 245 -14.23 -17.37 13.16
C TYR A 245 -15.56 -16.60 13.11
N LEU A 246 -15.73 -15.58 13.96
CA LEU A 246 -16.86 -14.66 13.99
C LEU A 246 -16.47 -13.26 13.48
N ASP A 247 -15.19 -12.95 13.51
CA ASP A 247 -14.64 -11.65 13.16
C ASP A 247 -14.63 -11.40 11.64
N LYS A 248 -15.25 -10.29 11.24
CA LYS A 248 -15.29 -9.81 9.84
C LYS A 248 -14.19 -8.79 9.55
N CYS A 249 -13.48 -8.33 10.58
CA CYS A 249 -12.48 -7.27 10.57
C CYS A 249 -11.19 -7.69 11.32
N PRO A 250 -10.46 -8.71 10.81
CA PRO A 250 -9.35 -9.44 11.49
C PRO A 250 -8.04 -8.66 11.73
N ASP A 251 -8.07 -7.34 11.58
CA ASP A 251 -6.93 -6.44 11.74
C ASP A 251 -7.32 -5.19 12.56
N THR A 252 -8.30 -5.32 13.45
CA THR A 252 -8.73 -4.22 14.30
C THR A 252 -7.62 -3.81 15.27
N PRO A 253 -7.21 -2.53 15.31
CA PRO A 253 -6.17 -2.11 16.23
C PRO A 253 -6.54 -2.37 17.68
N LYS A 254 -5.62 -2.99 18.43
CA LYS A 254 -5.81 -3.32 19.84
C LYS A 254 -6.35 -2.14 20.67
N GLY A 255 -7.44 -2.38 21.40
CA GLY A 255 -8.09 -1.40 22.28
C GLY A 255 -9.09 -0.48 21.59
N VAL A 256 -9.29 -0.62 20.27
CA VAL A 256 -10.42 -0.03 19.56
C VAL A 256 -11.70 -0.78 19.98
N LYS A 257 -12.80 -0.04 20.12
CA LYS A 257 -14.11 -0.64 20.40
C LYS A 257 -14.69 -1.21 19.11
N VAL A 258 -15.19 -2.42 19.19
CA VAL A 258 -15.79 -3.15 18.07
C VAL A 258 -17.25 -3.50 18.32
N ASP A 259 -17.97 -3.79 17.25
CA ASP A 259 -19.29 -4.39 17.31
C ASP A 259 -19.22 -5.93 17.47
N ALA A 260 -20.36 -6.61 17.34
CA ALA A 260 -20.43 -8.06 17.49
C ALA A 260 -19.75 -8.85 16.35
N ASP A 261 -19.38 -8.16 15.26
CA ASP A 261 -18.71 -8.73 14.11
C ASP A 261 -17.19 -8.41 14.11
N GLY A 262 -16.63 -7.86 15.20
CA GLY A 262 -15.21 -7.47 15.31
C GLY A 262 -14.86 -6.19 14.55
N CYS A 263 -15.85 -5.48 14.00
CA CYS A 263 -15.59 -4.30 13.21
C CYS A 263 -15.58 -3.02 14.06
N PRO A 264 -14.64 -2.07 13.81
CA PRO A 264 -14.61 -0.81 14.52
C PRO A 264 -15.91 -0.03 14.34
N LEU A 265 -16.35 0.63 15.41
CA LEU A 265 -17.57 1.42 15.40
C LEU A 265 -17.44 2.68 14.51
N ASP A 266 -18.51 2.98 13.78
CA ASP A 266 -18.75 4.22 13.04
C ASP A 266 -20.13 4.75 13.49
N THR A 267 -20.12 5.60 14.51
CA THR A 267 -21.32 5.98 15.25
C THR A 267 -22.26 6.88 14.44
N ASP A 268 -21.72 7.77 13.60
CA ASP A 268 -22.52 8.67 12.77
C ASP A 268 -22.72 8.17 11.33
N GLY A 269 -22.02 7.09 10.95
CA GLY A 269 -22.20 6.37 9.69
C GLY A 269 -21.68 7.15 8.49
N ASP A 270 -20.64 7.96 8.69
CA ASP A 270 -20.04 8.81 7.66
C ASP A 270 -18.94 8.09 6.85
N GLY A 271 -18.56 6.88 7.28
CA GLY A 271 -17.54 6.03 6.68
C GLY A 271 -16.15 6.18 7.31
N VAL A 272 -16.00 6.95 8.39
CA VAL A 272 -14.77 7.10 9.16
C VAL A 272 -15.00 6.57 10.57
N TYR A 273 -14.29 5.51 10.94
CA TYR A 273 -14.43 4.90 12.27
C TYR A 273 -14.17 5.90 13.41
N ASP A 274 -14.88 5.74 14.52
CA ASP A 274 -14.87 6.63 15.70
C ASP A 274 -13.46 6.94 16.22
N TYR A 275 -12.54 5.97 16.14
CA TYR A 275 -11.16 6.14 16.62
C TYR A 275 -10.28 6.99 15.68
N LEU A 276 -10.68 7.16 14.42
CA LEU A 276 -10.05 8.01 13.43
C LEU A 276 -10.78 9.34 13.23
N ASP A 277 -12.08 9.36 13.49
CA ASP A 277 -12.94 10.52 13.31
C ASP A 277 -12.57 11.67 14.26
N LYS A 278 -12.48 12.88 13.70
CA LYS A 278 -12.19 14.14 14.40
C LYS A 278 -13.42 15.03 14.52
N CYS A 279 -14.50 14.69 13.83
CA CYS A 279 -15.70 15.47 13.69
C CYS A 279 -16.95 14.60 13.91
N PRO A 280 -17.15 14.07 15.12
CA PRO A 280 -18.33 13.26 15.41
C PRO A 280 -19.62 14.06 15.17
N ASP A 281 -20.70 13.32 14.90
CA ASP A 281 -22.06 13.84 14.65
C ASP A 281 -22.24 14.51 13.28
N THR A 282 -21.48 14.08 12.26
CA THR A 282 -21.76 14.52 10.90
C THR A 282 -23.12 14.02 10.42
N PRO A 283 -23.92 14.87 9.75
CA PRO A 283 -25.25 14.48 9.35
C PRO A 283 -25.22 13.55 8.14
N LYS A 284 -26.08 12.53 8.16
CA LYS A 284 -26.22 11.56 7.06
C LYS A 284 -26.31 12.23 5.68
N GLY A 285 -25.43 11.80 4.77
CA GLY A 285 -25.31 12.33 3.41
C GLY A 285 -24.37 13.53 3.27
N ALA A 286 -23.75 13.97 4.36
CA ALA A 286 -22.60 14.86 4.33
C ALA A 286 -21.45 14.23 3.52
N SER A 287 -20.69 15.08 2.82
CA SER A 287 -19.45 14.66 2.19
C SER A 287 -18.31 14.95 3.18
N VAL A 288 -17.71 13.90 3.73
CA VAL A 288 -16.63 14.04 4.71
C VAL A 288 -15.27 13.85 4.06
N ASP A 289 -14.22 14.40 4.69
CA ASP A 289 -12.84 14.10 4.31
C ASP A 289 -12.29 12.91 5.13
N SER A 290 -11.00 12.60 4.98
CA SER A 290 -10.36 11.47 5.68
C SER A 290 -10.31 11.61 7.20
N ARG A 291 -10.80 12.71 7.77
CA ARG A 291 -10.88 12.96 9.22
C ARG A 291 -12.32 12.88 9.73
N GLY A 292 -13.29 12.47 8.90
CA GLY A 292 -14.72 12.49 9.21
C GLY A 292 -15.32 13.90 9.20
N CYS A 293 -14.57 14.93 8.80
CA CYS A 293 -15.08 16.30 8.85
C CYS A 293 -15.88 16.64 7.60
N TRP A 294 -17.13 17.11 7.78
CA TRP A 294 -17.97 17.56 6.66
C TRP A 294 -17.33 18.74 5.93
N VAL A 295 -16.99 18.52 4.66
CA VAL A 295 -16.34 19.49 3.77
C VAL A 295 -17.18 19.78 2.54
N LEU A 296 -16.99 20.97 1.97
CA LEU A 296 -17.42 21.27 0.61
C LEU A 296 -16.43 20.66 -0.39
N ALA A 297 -16.46 19.35 -0.55
CA ALA A 297 -15.57 18.62 -1.46
C ALA A 297 -15.66 19.16 -2.90
N GLY A 298 -14.49 19.45 -3.48
CA GLY A 298 -14.38 19.95 -4.85
C GLY A 298 -14.80 21.41 -5.04
N VAL A 299 -15.19 22.15 -3.99
CA VAL A 299 -15.48 23.59 -4.10
C VAL A 299 -14.19 24.40 -4.01
N TYR A 300 -13.65 24.77 -5.16
CA TYR A 300 -12.45 25.58 -5.25
C TYR A 300 -12.77 27.07 -5.35
N PHE A 301 -11.98 27.90 -4.69
CA PHE A 301 -12.01 29.34 -4.90
C PHE A 301 -10.85 29.73 -5.80
N ASP A 302 -11.12 30.54 -6.83
CA ASP A 302 -10.07 31.18 -7.62
C ASP A 302 -9.11 31.93 -6.71
N THR A 303 -7.85 32.05 -7.13
CA THR A 303 -6.82 32.80 -6.42
C THR A 303 -7.30 34.21 -6.09
N GLU A 304 -7.16 34.59 -4.82
CA GLU A 304 -7.61 35.88 -4.26
C GLU A 304 -9.12 36.19 -4.33
N LYS A 305 -9.95 35.24 -4.79
CA LYS A 305 -11.41 35.43 -4.83
C LYS A 305 -12.10 34.60 -3.75
N TRP A 306 -13.32 35.03 -3.44
CA TRP A 306 -14.25 34.35 -2.53
C TRP A 306 -15.61 34.09 -3.17
N ASN A 307 -15.81 34.48 -4.44
CA ASN A 307 -17.04 34.19 -5.16
C ASN A 307 -17.13 32.71 -5.50
N ILE A 308 -18.30 32.12 -5.26
CA ILE A 308 -18.60 30.74 -5.62
C ILE A 308 -19.05 30.72 -7.08
N VAL A 309 -18.35 29.97 -7.92
CA VAL A 309 -18.72 29.78 -9.32
C VAL A 309 -19.87 28.78 -9.45
N SER A 310 -20.70 28.95 -10.49
CA SER A 310 -21.97 28.20 -10.67
C SER A 310 -21.81 26.68 -10.73
N GLN A 311 -20.65 26.19 -11.17
CA GLN A 311 -20.35 24.76 -11.21
C GLN A 311 -20.40 24.07 -9.84
N TYR A 312 -20.25 24.81 -8.73
CA TYR A 312 -20.31 24.27 -7.37
C TYR A 312 -21.68 24.37 -6.72
N PHE A 313 -22.66 24.98 -7.39
CA PHE A 313 -24.02 25.12 -6.86
C PHE A 313 -24.67 23.77 -6.50
N PRO A 314 -24.51 22.68 -7.28
CA PRO A 314 -25.05 21.37 -6.90
C PRO A 314 -24.53 20.86 -5.54
N VAL A 315 -23.25 21.11 -5.23
CA VAL A 315 -22.65 20.70 -3.95
C VAL A 315 -23.30 21.46 -2.80
N LEU A 316 -23.48 22.77 -2.95
CA LEU A 316 -24.12 23.61 -1.94
C LEU A 316 -25.63 23.33 -1.82
N ASP A 317 -26.31 22.99 -2.92
CA ASP A 317 -27.71 22.59 -2.90
C ASP A 317 -27.91 21.28 -2.12
N ASN A 318 -26.96 20.34 -2.19
CA ASN A 318 -26.95 19.16 -1.31
C ASN A 318 -26.88 19.56 0.18
N VAL A 319 -26.01 20.51 0.52
CA VAL A 319 -25.90 21.04 1.90
C VAL A 319 -27.24 21.64 2.36
N VAL A 320 -27.92 22.41 1.51
CA VAL A 320 -29.27 22.92 1.81
C VAL A 320 -30.25 21.78 2.08
N GLY A 321 -30.18 20.72 1.28
CA GLY A 321 -31.01 19.51 1.46
C GLY A 321 -30.78 18.83 2.81
N ILE A 322 -29.51 18.72 3.24
CA ILE A 322 -29.14 18.14 4.54
C ILE A 322 -29.63 19.02 5.68
N ILE A 323 -29.42 20.34 5.62
CA ILE A 323 -29.89 21.28 6.67
C ILE A 323 -31.42 21.21 6.79
N LYS A 324 -32.16 21.08 5.68
CA LYS A 324 -33.63 20.97 5.71
C LYS A 324 -34.12 19.68 6.37
N LYS A 325 -33.36 18.59 6.30
CA LYS A 325 -33.66 17.31 6.96
C LYS A 325 -33.30 17.32 8.45
N ASN A 326 -32.49 18.29 8.90
CA ASN A 326 -32.01 18.44 10.27
C ASN A 326 -32.45 19.81 10.83
N PRO A 327 -33.74 20.00 11.15
CA PRO A 327 -34.28 21.32 11.45
C PRO A 327 -33.70 21.95 12.71
N ASP A 328 -33.23 21.19 13.70
CA ASP A 328 -32.67 21.76 14.93
C ASP A 328 -31.18 22.11 14.81
N MET A 329 -30.52 21.60 13.78
CA MET A 329 -29.09 21.82 13.53
C MET A 329 -28.79 23.27 13.15
N LYS A 330 -27.83 23.87 13.84
CA LYS A 330 -27.12 25.08 13.41
C LYS A 330 -25.84 24.68 12.70
N LEU A 331 -25.32 25.56 11.86
CA LEU A 331 -24.13 25.29 11.05
C LEU A 331 -23.11 26.41 11.19
N GLU A 332 -21.90 26.06 11.61
CA GLU A 332 -20.73 26.94 11.50
C GLU A 332 -19.97 26.60 10.20
N ILE A 333 -19.96 27.55 9.28
CA ILE A 333 -19.16 27.50 8.06
C ILE A 333 -17.75 28.00 8.39
N GLN A 334 -16.76 27.13 8.24
CA GLN A 334 -15.38 27.39 8.59
C GLN A 334 -14.53 27.53 7.33
N GLY A 335 -13.94 28.70 7.11
CA GLY A 335 -13.01 28.94 6.02
C GLY A 335 -11.57 28.66 6.42
N HIS A 336 -10.80 28.01 5.55
CA HIS A 336 -9.38 27.73 5.77
C HIS A 336 -8.53 28.11 4.55
N THR A 337 -7.26 28.40 4.79
CA THR A 337 -6.24 28.69 3.77
C THR A 337 -5.02 27.80 3.97
N ASP A 338 -4.14 27.78 2.96
CA ASP A 338 -2.76 27.33 3.17
C ASP A 338 -1.94 28.43 3.87
N SER A 339 -0.69 28.11 4.22
CA SER A 339 0.21 29.01 4.94
C SER A 339 0.89 30.07 4.06
N ARG A 340 0.53 30.19 2.77
CA ARG A 340 1.13 31.22 1.90
C ARG A 340 0.46 32.56 2.14
N GLY A 341 1.25 33.62 2.26
CA GLY A 341 0.77 34.97 2.55
C GLY A 341 0.72 35.28 4.06
N THR A 342 0.31 36.50 4.39
CA THR A 342 0.30 36.97 5.78
C THR A 342 -0.90 36.44 6.55
N GLU A 343 -0.76 36.28 7.88
CA GLU A 343 -1.85 35.89 8.77
C GLU A 343 -3.11 36.75 8.57
N LYS A 344 -2.94 38.08 8.58
CA LYS A 344 -4.05 39.04 8.38
C LYS A 344 -4.75 38.86 7.02
N TYR A 345 -3.99 38.56 5.97
CA TYR A 345 -4.55 38.31 4.64
C TYR A 345 -5.35 37.00 4.63
N ASN A 346 -4.76 35.91 5.15
CA ASN A 346 -5.38 34.60 5.19
C ASN A 346 -6.62 34.54 6.10
N GLN A 347 -6.59 35.28 7.21
CA GLN A 347 -7.75 35.47 8.08
C GLN A 347 -8.90 36.12 7.31
N LYS A 348 -8.64 37.26 6.65
CA LYS A 348 -9.66 37.95 5.85
C LYS A 348 -10.18 37.09 4.67
N LEU A 349 -9.29 36.38 3.99
CA LEU A 349 -9.63 35.53 2.85
C LEU A 349 -10.55 34.37 3.28
N SER A 350 -10.18 33.67 4.34
CA SER A 350 -11.00 32.57 4.89
C SER A 350 -12.37 33.05 5.39
N GLU A 351 -12.43 34.19 6.09
CA GLU A 351 -13.69 34.80 6.52
C GLU A 351 -14.62 35.12 5.34
N ASN A 352 -14.08 35.73 4.28
CA ASN A 352 -14.85 36.05 3.09
C ASN A 352 -15.39 34.78 2.40
N ARG A 353 -14.58 33.72 2.30
CA ARG A 353 -15.01 32.43 1.73
C ARG A 353 -16.14 31.80 2.53
N ALA A 354 -16.01 31.74 3.85
CA ALA A 354 -17.06 31.24 4.74
C ALA A 354 -18.34 32.07 4.60
N LYS A 355 -18.22 33.39 4.54
CA LYS A 355 -19.35 34.30 4.35
C LYS A 355 -20.05 34.06 3.02
N SER A 356 -19.31 33.88 1.93
CA SER A 356 -19.90 33.60 0.62
C SER A 356 -20.74 32.32 0.59
N VAL A 357 -20.29 31.27 1.27
CA VAL A 357 -21.07 30.04 1.44
C VAL A 357 -22.33 30.31 2.25
N LEU A 358 -22.22 31.03 3.37
CA LEU A 358 -23.37 31.43 4.19
C LEU A 358 -24.41 32.22 3.37
N GLU A 359 -23.99 33.23 2.60
CA GLU A 359 -24.90 34.02 1.76
C GLU A 359 -25.61 33.16 0.73
N TYR A 360 -24.91 32.18 0.13
CA TYR A 360 -25.51 31.25 -0.80
C TYR A 360 -26.60 30.40 -0.13
N LEU A 361 -26.28 29.78 1.02
CA LEU A 361 -27.23 28.94 1.76
C LEU A 361 -28.45 29.75 2.22
N ALA A 362 -28.24 30.97 2.71
CA ALA A 362 -29.32 31.87 3.10
C ALA A 362 -30.20 32.26 1.89
N GLY A 363 -29.59 32.54 0.73
CA GLY A 363 -30.30 32.81 -0.52
C GLY A 363 -31.14 31.64 -1.02
N LYS A 364 -30.79 30.40 -0.66
CA LYS A 364 -31.56 29.17 -0.93
C LYS A 364 -32.63 28.85 0.13
N GLY A 365 -32.84 29.77 1.08
CA GLY A 365 -33.91 29.70 2.07
C GLY A 365 -33.50 29.06 3.41
N VAL A 366 -32.21 28.86 3.68
CA VAL A 366 -31.76 28.48 5.02
C VAL A 366 -31.84 29.69 5.96
N VAL A 367 -32.42 29.50 7.15
CA VAL A 367 -32.61 30.61 8.10
C VAL A 367 -31.26 31.14 8.57
N ARG A 368 -31.01 32.44 8.34
CA ARG A 368 -29.70 33.07 8.60
C ARG A 368 -29.24 32.95 10.06
N SER A 369 -30.15 32.96 11.03
CA SER A 369 -29.82 32.79 12.46
C SER A 369 -29.31 31.39 12.82
N LYS A 370 -29.46 30.40 11.92
CA LYS A 370 -28.87 29.05 12.07
C LYS A 370 -27.47 28.95 11.48
N LEU A 371 -26.99 29.98 10.79
CA LEU A 371 -25.71 29.96 10.09
C LEU A 371 -24.73 30.93 10.75
N THR A 372 -23.51 30.46 11.01
CA THR A 372 -22.38 31.28 11.45
C THR A 372 -21.23 31.11 10.47
N ALA A 373 -20.59 32.18 10.03
CA ALA A 373 -19.41 32.11 9.18
C ALA A 373 -18.18 32.58 9.94
N LYS A 374 -17.11 31.78 9.92
CA LYS A 374 -15.86 32.09 10.61
C LYS A 374 -14.66 31.68 9.75
N GLY A 375 -13.68 32.58 9.63
CA GLY A 375 -12.39 32.25 9.03
C GLY A 375 -11.39 31.81 10.09
N TYR A 376 -10.56 30.84 9.73
CA TYR A 376 -9.49 30.32 10.58
C TYR A 376 -8.09 30.55 9.97
N GLY A 377 -8.01 31.18 8.78
CA GLY A 377 -6.76 31.30 8.03
C GLY A 377 -6.08 29.93 7.89
N TYR A 378 -4.79 29.87 8.19
CA TYR A 378 -4.00 28.63 8.20
C TYR A 378 -3.80 28.04 9.61
N SER A 379 -4.50 28.55 10.63
CA SER A 379 -4.28 28.15 12.02
C SER A 379 -4.78 26.74 12.37
N VAL A 380 -5.69 26.18 11.55
CA VAL A 380 -6.27 24.84 11.72
C VAL A 380 -6.06 24.03 10.43
N PRO A 381 -4.84 23.50 10.21
CA PRO A 381 -4.53 22.71 9.02
C PRO A 381 -5.18 21.31 9.08
N ALA A 382 -5.69 20.84 7.95
CA ALA A 382 -6.08 19.44 7.73
C ALA A 382 -4.89 18.53 7.36
N ALA A 383 -3.81 19.12 6.85
CA ALA A 383 -2.57 18.44 6.47
C ALA A 383 -1.37 19.38 6.67
N PRO A 384 -0.13 18.85 6.75
CA PRO A 384 1.08 19.67 6.75
C PRO A 384 1.11 20.67 5.56
N ASN A 385 1.63 21.88 5.79
CA ASN A 385 1.76 22.92 4.75
C ASN A 385 3.11 22.88 3.99
N ASP A 386 3.84 21.77 4.11
CA ASP A 386 5.16 21.56 3.50
C ASP A 386 5.09 21.14 2.02
N THR A 387 3.94 20.60 1.59
CA THR A 387 3.69 20.06 0.25
C THR A 387 2.52 20.77 -0.42
N GLU A 388 2.49 20.82 -1.76
CA GLU A 388 1.35 21.42 -2.47
C GLU A 388 0.08 20.60 -2.27
N GLU A 389 0.19 19.27 -2.15
CA GLU A 389 -0.90 18.37 -1.82
C GLU A 389 -1.51 18.71 -0.44
N GLY A 390 -0.66 18.92 0.58
CA GLY A 390 -1.10 19.32 1.91
C GLY A 390 -1.71 20.72 1.93
N MET A 391 -1.09 21.68 1.25
CA MET A 391 -1.64 23.03 1.08
C MET A 391 -2.99 23.00 0.34
N ALA A 392 -3.16 22.15 -0.68
CA ALA A 392 -4.43 22.00 -1.39
C ALA A 392 -5.54 21.49 -0.47
N LYS A 393 -5.24 20.53 0.41
CA LYS A 393 -6.18 20.10 1.46
C LYS A 393 -6.52 21.22 2.44
N ASN A 394 -5.57 22.11 2.75
CA ASN A 394 -5.80 23.23 3.67
C ASN A 394 -6.68 24.34 3.09
N ARG A 395 -6.70 24.53 1.77
CA ARG A 395 -7.58 25.48 1.07
C ARG A 395 -9.00 24.93 0.94
N ARG A 396 -9.75 24.90 2.04
CA ARG A 396 -11.07 24.26 2.13
C ARG A 396 -12.10 25.11 2.87
N VAL A 397 -13.35 24.67 2.79
CA VAL A 397 -14.43 25.07 3.68
C VAL A 397 -14.98 23.83 4.38
N GLU A 398 -14.96 23.84 5.71
CA GLU A 398 -15.60 22.84 6.56
C GLU A 398 -16.97 23.35 7.02
N LEU A 399 -17.88 22.43 7.27
CA LEU A 399 -19.25 22.68 7.69
C LEU A 399 -19.49 21.97 9.02
N LYS A 400 -19.32 22.68 10.13
CA LYS A 400 -19.43 22.10 11.45
C LYS A 400 -20.89 22.17 11.94
N PRO A 401 -21.59 21.03 12.09
CA PRO A 401 -22.92 21.01 12.72
C PRO A 401 -22.81 21.39 14.20
N ILE A 402 -23.85 22.04 14.71
CA ILE A 402 -24.00 22.42 16.11
C ILE A 402 -25.44 22.09 16.51
N TYR A 403 -25.61 21.14 17.41
CA TYR A 403 -26.90 20.68 17.93
C TYR A 403 -27.28 21.41 19.23
#